data_AF-A0A6S7IWR3-F1
#
_entry.id   AF-A0A6S7IWR3-F1
#
_cell.length_a   1.000
_cell.length_b   1.000
_cell.length_c   1.000
_cell.angle_alpha   90.00
_cell.angle_beta   90.00
_cell.angle_gamma   90.00
#
_symmetry.space_group_name_H-M   'P 1'
#
loop_
_entity.id
_entity.type
_entity.pdbx_description
1 polymer ?
#
loop_
_entity_poly.entity_id
_entity_poly.type
_entity_poly.pdbx_seq_one_letter_code
_entity_poly.pdbx_strand_id
1 'polypeptide(L)'
;MAEKIEGEKKLVSLPLARIKTIMKSSPDMSHAGQESIFMVAKATELFVEYLAKEAHKEGKKPEVSYKSLSKVVEEQDCLEFL
;
A
#
# COMPACT_ATOMS: atom_id res chain seq x y z
N MET A 1 5.54 -24.93 29.51
CA MET A 1 5.09 -24.70 28.13
C MET A 1 4.48 -23.32 28.11
N ALA A 2 5.11 -22.35 27.45
CA ALA A 2 4.60 -20.98 27.39
C ALA A 2 3.64 -20.89 26.20
N GLU A 3 2.35 -20.69 26.49
CA GLU A 3 1.36 -20.28 25.51
C GLU A 3 1.78 -18.93 24.92
N LYS A 4 2.02 -18.92 23.62
CA LYS A 4 2.31 -17.73 22.84
C LYS A 4 0.98 -17.00 22.66
N ILE A 5 0.79 -15.89 23.38
CA ILE A 5 -0.33 -14.98 23.17
C ILE A 5 -0.21 -14.46 21.72
N GLU A 6 -1.03 -14.96 20.80
CA GLU A 6 -1.22 -14.35 19.50
C GLU A 6 -1.81 -12.95 19.74
N GLY A 7 -0.94 -11.94 19.74
CA GLY A 7 -1.37 -10.54 19.81
C GLY A 7 -2.41 -10.28 18.74
N GLU A 8 -3.51 -9.61 19.11
CA GLU A 8 -4.61 -9.21 18.25
C GLU A 8 -4.09 -8.88 16.84
N LYS A 9 -4.44 -9.72 15.86
CA LYS A 9 -4.12 -9.44 14.45
C LYS A 9 -4.86 -8.17 14.09
N LYS A 10 -4.15 -7.03 14.11
CA LYS A 10 -4.68 -5.78 13.57
C LYS A 10 -5.17 -6.06 12.17
N LEU A 11 -6.45 -5.81 11.92
CA LEU A 11 -7.09 -6.08 10.64
C LEU A 11 -6.38 -5.33 9.50
N VAL A 12 -5.72 -4.20 9.78
CA VAL A 12 -4.86 -3.44 8.87
C VAL A 12 -3.49 -3.18 9.50
N SER A 13 -2.45 -3.20 8.68
CA SER A 13 -1.08 -2.82 9.03
C SER A 13 -0.88 -1.31 8.96
N LEU A 14 -1.60 -0.61 8.09
CA LEU A 14 -1.51 0.85 7.95
C LEU A 14 -2.37 1.60 8.98
N PRO A 15 -1.88 2.73 9.56
CA PRO A 15 -2.64 3.50 10.52
C PRO A 15 -3.79 4.27 9.86
N LEU A 16 -5.04 3.89 10.16
CA LEU A 16 -6.26 4.48 9.59
C LEU A 16 -6.34 6.00 9.74
N ALA A 17 -5.84 6.55 10.85
CA ALA A 17 -5.81 8.00 11.06
C ALA A 17 -4.96 8.72 9.99
N ARG A 18 -3.83 8.14 9.59
CA ARG A 18 -2.97 8.70 8.54
C ARG A 18 -3.61 8.58 7.17
N ILE A 19 -4.23 7.43 6.88
CA ILE A 19 -5.00 7.22 5.64
C ILE A 19 -6.09 8.29 5.52
N LYS A 20 -6.87 8.51 6.59
CA LYS A 20 -7.90 9.55 6.63
C LYS A 20 -7.34 10.96 6.37
N THR A 21 -6.19 11.30 6.95
CA THR A 21 -5.56 12.61 6.73
C THR A 21 -5.12 12.79 5.28
N ILE A 22 -4.53 11.77 4.66
CA ILE A 22 -4.13 11.80 3.24
C ILE A 22 -5.36 11.92 2.34
N MET A 23 -6.39 11.12 2.59
CA MET A 23 -7.63 11.18 1.83
C MET A 23 -8.24 12.60 1.86
N LYS A 24 -8.24 13.25 3.03
CA LYS A 24 -8.74 14.62 3.23
C LYS A 24 -7.83 15.74 2.70
N SER A 25 -6.62 15.44 2.22
CA SER A 25 -5.78 16.48 1.59
C SER A 25 -6.27 16.86 0.19
N SER A 26 -7.18 16.07 -0.40
CA SER A 26 -7.86 16.42 -1.63
C SER A 26 -8.93 17.49 -1.36
N PRO A 27 -8.96 18.60 -2.13
CA PRO A 27 -9.93 19.68 -1.95
C PRO A 27 -11.37 19.24 -2.17
N ASP A 28 -11.60 18.18 -2.95
CA ASP A 28 -12.94 17.69 -3.30
C ASP A 28 -13.49 16.66 -2.30
N MET A 29 -12.69 16.24 -1.30
CA MET A 29 -13.14 15.26 -0.32
C MET A 29 -13.90 15.94 0.83
N SER A 30 -15.23 15.87 0.78
CA SER A 30 -16.11 16.34 1.86
C SER A 30 -16.13 15.38 3.07
N HIS A 31 -16.50 14.12 2.84
CA HIS A 31 -16.64 13.09 3.88
C HIS A 31 -16.19 11.70 3.40
N ALA A 32 -15.50 10.98 4.27
CA ALA A 32 -15.11 9.58 4.06
C ALA A 32 -15.59 8.73 5.24
N GLY A 33 -16.38 7.69 4.96
CA GLY A 33 -16.86 6.72 5.95
C GLY A 33 -15.74 5.84 6.49
N GLN A 34 -15.94 5.27 7.68
CA GLN A 34 -14.94 4.38 8.31
C GLN A 34 -14.63 3.16 7.44
N GLU A 35 -15.64 2.58 6.79
CA GLU A 35 -15.46 1.46 5.87
C GLU A 35 -14.63 1.83 4.65
N SER A 36 -14.86 3.03 4.07
CA SER A 36 -14.06 3.53 2.94
C SER A 36 -12.58 3.69 3.34
N ILE A 37 -12.32 4.26 4.52
CA ILE A 37 -10.95 4.44 5.03
C ILE A 37 -10.29 3.07 5.25
N PHE A 38 -11.03 2.09 5.76
CA PHE A 38 -10.55 0.71 5.94
C PHE A 38 -10.23 0.04 4.59
N MET A 39 -11.12 0.17 3.60
CA MET A 39 -10.91 -0.38 2.25
C MET A 39 -9.70 0.25 1.56
N VAL A 40 -9.52 1.57 1.68
CA VAL A 40 -8.33 2.26 1.15
C VAL A 40 -7.06 1.78 1.84
N ALA A 41 -7.09 1.54 3.16
CA ALA A 41 -5.95 0.97 3.86
C ALA A 41 -5.57 -0.41 3.30
N LYS A 42 -6.56 -1.27 3.06
CA LYS A 42 -6.34 -2.59 2.44
C LYS A 42 -5.86 -2.52 1.00
N ALA A 43 -6.44 -1.66 0.19
CA ALA A 43 -6.00 -1.44 -1.18
C ALA A 43 -4.54 -0.95 -1.21
N THR A 44 -4.18 -0.02 -0.31
CA THR A 44 -2.81 0.50 -0.20
C THR A 44 -1.81 -0.58 0.21
N GLU A 45 -2.18 -1.47 1.15
CA GLU A 45 -1.33 -2.61 1.53
C GLU A 45 -1.04 -3.52 0.34
N LEU A 46 -2.08 -3.90 -0.40
CA LEU A 46 -1.95 -4.74 -1.60
C LEU A 46 -1.17 -4.04 -2.71
N PHE A 47 -1.38 -2.74 -2.89
CA PHE A 47 -0.66 -1.94 -3.88
C PHE A 47 0.85 -1.89 -3.60
N VAL A 48 1.25 -1.64 -2.35
CA VAL A 48 2.67 -1.63 -1.97
C VAL A 48 3.30 -3.01 -2.14
N GLU A 49 2.60 -4.07 -1.74
CA GLU A 49 3.08 -5.45 -1.92
C GLU A 49 3.25 -5.79 -3.40
N TYR A 50 2.27 -5.44 -4.24
CA TYR A 50 2.32 -5.63 -5.68
C TYR A 50 3.52 -4.89 -6.29
N LEU A 51 3.63 -3.59 -6.04
CA LEU A 51 4.68 -2.76 -6.62
C LEU A 51 6.08 -3.24 -6.21
N ALA A 52 6.26 -3.64 -4.95
CA ALA A 52 7.53 -4.19 -4.46
C ALA A 52 7.87 -5.53 -5.14
N LYS A 53 6.89 -6.43 -5.32
CA LYS A 53 7.09 -7.72 -5.98
C LYS A 53 7.43 -7.55 -7.47
N GLU A 54 6.71 -6.70 -8.18
CA GLU A 54 6.97 -6.46 -9.61
C GLU A 54 8.34 -5.80 -9.80
N ALA A 55 8.68 -4.80 -8.99
CA ALA A 55 10.01 -4.19 -9.07
C ALA A 55 11.14 -5.18 -8.72
N HIS A 56 10.91 -6.08 -7.77
CA HIS A 56 11.88 -7.13 -7.47
C HIS A 56 12.03 -8.12 -8.63
N LYS A 57 10.95 -8.49 -9.33
CA LYS A 57 11.01 -9.37 -10.51
C LYS A 57 11.75 -8.73 -11.68
N GLU A 58 11.57 -7.42 -11.88
CA GLU A 58 12.27 -6.66 -12.91
C GLU A 58 13.77 -6.47 -12.57
N GLY A 59 14.10 -6.46 -11.29
CA GLY A 59 15.47 -6.43 -10.79
C GLY A 59 16.23 -7.73 -11.06
N LYS A 60 17.51 -7.61 -11.41
CA LYS A 60 18.45 -8.76 -11.46
C LYS A 60 19.08 -9.08 -10.10
N LYS A 61 18.92 -8.17 -9.15
CA LYS A 61 19.50 -8.22 -7.81
C LYS A 61 18.41 -8.51 -6.78
N PRO A 62 18.76 -9.04 -5.60
CA PRO A 62 17.79 -9.25 -4.52
C PRO A 62 17.25 -7.95 -3.88
N GLU A 63 17.85 -6.80 -4.20
CA GLU A 63 17.42 -5.48 -3.71
C GLU A 63 16.43 -4.83 -4.68
N VAL A 64 15.37 -4.22 -4.15
CA VAL A 64 14.49 -3.36 -4.94
C VAL A 64 15.20 -2.04 -5.20
N SER A 65 15.35 -1.68 -6.47
CA SER A 65 15.99 -0.44 -6.90
C SER A 65 14.97 0.54 -7.48
N TYR A 66 15.29 1.83 -7.47
CA TYR A 66 14.45 2.84 -8.14
C TYR A 66 14.31 2.55 -9.64
N LYS A 67 15.39 2.12 -10.30
CA LYS A 67 15.39 1.83 -11.74
C LYS A 67 14.43 0.69 -12.11
N SER A 68 14.33 -0.33 -11.26
CA SER A 68 13.38 -1.42 -11.47
C SER A 68 11.94 -0.99 -11.18
N LEU A 69 11.72 -0.11 -10.19
CA LEU A 69 10.41 0.49 -9.94
C LEU A 69 9.93 1.35 -11.10
N SER A 70 10.77 2.28 -11.60
CA SER A 70 10.40 3.18 -12.68
C SER A 70 10.01 2.43 -13.95
N LYS A 71 10.74 1.36 -14.27
CA LYS A 71 10.43 0.52 -15.43
C LYS A 71 9.09 -0.19 -15.30
N VAL A 72 8.76 -0.71 -14.11
CA VAL A 72 7.45 -1.33 -13.87
C VAL A 72 6.31 -0.31 -14.04
N VAL A 73 6.51 0.93 -13.58
CA VAL A 73 5.53 2.01 -13.75
C VAL A 73 5.35 2.38 -15.23
N GLU A 74 6.45 2.47 -15.98
CA GLU A 74 6.43 2.79 -17.42
C GLU A 74 5.76 1.70 -18.28
N GLU A 75 5.84 0.42 -17.86
CA GLU A 75 5.32 -0.71 -18.64
C GLU A 75 3.87 -1.08 -18.30
N GLN A 76 3.31 -0.58 -17.20
CA GLN A 76 1.98 -0.96 -16.72
C GLN A 76 1.03 0.24 -16.72
N ASP A 77 0.10 0.27 -17.66
CA ASP A 77 -0.90 1.35 -17.80
C ASP A 77 -1.67 1.63 -16.49
N CYS A 78 -1.91 0.60 -15.68
CA CYS A 78 -2.60 0.74 -14.39
C CYS A 78 -1.80 1.51 -13.33
N LEU A 79 -0.52 1.81 -13.59
CA LEU A 79 0.39 2.57 -12.73
C LEU A 79 0.68 3.99 -13.26
N GLU A 80 0.09 4.42 -14.38
CA GLU A 80 0.34 5.73 -15.02
C GLU A 80 0.03 6.95 -14.12
N PHE A 81 -0.68 6.75 -13.01
CA PHE A 81 -0.94 7.79 -12.03
C PHE A 81 0.28 8.17 -11.15
N LEU A 82 1.42 7.48 -11.32
CA LEU A 82 2.67 7.67 -10.58
C LEU A 82 3.72 8.37 -11.46
#